data_AF-D7MB55-F1
#
_entry.id   AF-D7MB55-F1
#
_cell.length_a   1.000
_cell.length_b   1.000
_cell.length_c   1.000
_cell.angle_alpha   90.00
_cell.angle_beta   90.00
_cell.angle_gamma   90.00
#
_symmetry.space_group_name_H-M   'P 1'
#
loop_
_entity.id
_entity.type
_entity.pdbx_description
1 polymer ?
#
loop_
_entity_poly.entity_id
_entity_poly.type
_entity_poly.pdbx_seq_one_letter_code
_entity_poly.pdbx_strand_id
1 'polypeptide(L)'
;MATTTNLSFAPPSYSRFAATRSQIRNPLFTSPLTLPSSFFLVRNEASLSSSITPVQAFTEEAVDTSDLASSSSKLVLVVGGTGGVGQLLVASLLKRNIRSRLLLRDLDKATKLFGKQDEYSLQVVKGDTRNAEDLDPSMFEGVTHVICTTGTTAFPSKRWNEENTPEKVDWEGVKNLISALPSSVKRVVLVSSVGVTKSNELPWSIMNLFGVLKYKKMGEDFLRDSGLPFTIIRPGRLTDGPYTSYDLNTLLKATAGERRAVVIGQGDKLVGEVSRLVVAEACIQALDIEFTQGKAYEINSVKGDGPGSDPQQWRELFKAAESK
;
A
#
# COMPACT_ATOMS: atom_id res chain seq x y z
N MET A 1 7.54 -29.48 68.45
CA MET A 1 8.99 -29.22 68.32
C MET A 1 9.28 -29.19 66.83
N ALA A 2 9.38 -27.98 66.24
CA ALA A 2 10.64 -27.26 65.97
C ALA A 2 11.23 -27.75 64.62
N THR A 3 11.55 -26.95 63.59
CA THR A 3 11.73 -25.50 63.47
C THR A 3 11.67 -25.11 61.98
N THR A 4 11.16 -23.91 61.72
CA THR A 4 11.11 -23.18 60.44
C THR A 4 12.50 -22.76 59.94
N THR A 5 12.70 -22.61 58.63
CA THR A 5 13.71 -21.67 58.10
C THR A 5 13.26 -21.12 56.73
N ASN A 6 12.85 -19.85 56.73
CA ASN A 6 12.61 -19.02 55.56
C ASN A 6 13.94 -18.37 55.14
N LEU A 7 14.26 -18.40 53.85
CA LEU A 7 15.34 -17.59 53.27
C LEU A 7 14.72 -16.54 52.34
N SER A 8 14.84 -15.28 52.76
CA SER A 8 14.43 -14.08 52.03
C SER A 8 15.61 -13.55 51.21
N PHE A 9 15.39 -13.23 49.94
CA PHE A 9 16.36 -12.53 49.08
C PHE A 9 15.91 -11.09 48.86
N ALA A 10 16.75 -10.14 49.27
CA ALA A 10 16.57 -8.71 49.02
C ALA A 10 17.18 -8.30 47.66
N PRO A 11 16.60 -7.32 46.94
CA PRO A 11 17.17 -6.79 45.70
C PRO A 11 18.21 -5.68 45.96
N PRO A 12 19.23 -5.52 45.10
CA PRO A 12 20.21 -4.44 45.26
C PRO A 12 19.72 -3.12 44.65
N SER A 13 19.86 -2.05 45.43
CA SER A 13 19.69 -0.65 45.06
C SER A 13 20.91 -0.12 44.28
N TYR A 14 20.69 0.53 43.13
CA TYR A 14 21.71 1.34 42.46
C TYR A 14 21.27 2.80 42.32
N SER A 15 22.19 3.67 42.72
CA SER A 15 22.06 5.11 42.89
C SER A 15 22.27 5.89 41.58
N ARG A 16 21.57 7.03 41.50
CA ARG A 16 21.66 8.05 40.44
C ARG A 16 23.05 8.68 40.42
N PHE A 17 23.64 8.81 39.23
CA PHE A 17 24.72 9.77 38.97
C PHE A 17 24.27 10.80 37.93
N ALA A 18 24.53 12.06 38.28
CA ALA A 18 24.13 13.28 37.59
C ALA A 18 24.94 13.52 36.31
N ALA A 19 24.27 14.02 35.27
CA ALA A 19 24.90 14.50 34.05
C ALA A 19 25.48 15.91 34.26
N THR A 20 26.79 16.04 33.98
CA THR A 20 27.52 17.30 33.98
C THR A 20 27.26 18.11 32.70
N ARG A 21 27.12 19.41 32.92
CA ARG A 21 26.78 20.47 31.98
C ARG A 21 28.01 20.87 31.17
N SER A 22 27.90 20.90 29.84
CA SER A 22 28.89 21.54 28.95
C SER A 22 28.26 22.76 28.31
N GLN A 23 28.83 23.93 28.59
CA GLN A 23 28.51 25.22 27.99
C GLN A 23 29.33 25.40 26.71
N ILE A 24 28.70 25.66 25.55
CA ILE A 24 29.36 26.37 24.45
C ILE A 24 28.39 27.37 23.81
N ARG A 25 28.63 28.65 24.17
CA ARG A 25 28.50 29.94 23.47
C ARG A 25 27.58 30.06 22.23
N ASN A 26 26.58 30.94 22.37
CA ASN A 26 26.02 31.76 21.29
C ASN A 26 27.03 32.85 20.84
N PRO A 27 26.91 33.32 19.59
CA PRO A 27 26.98 34.75 19.33
C PRO A 27 25.70 35.28 18.67
N LEU A 28 25.23 36.40 19.22
CA LEU A 28 24.27 37.33 18.63
C LEU A 28 24.91 38.03 17.42
N PHE A 29 24.18 38.14 16.31
CA PHE A 29 24.31 39.29 15.41
C PHE A 29 22.95 39.66 14.81
N THR A 30 22.83 40.96 14.59
CA THR A 30 21.62 41.77 14.51
C THR A 30 21.22 42.12 13.07
N SER A 31 19.91 42.19 12.85
CA SER A 31 19.19 43.19 12.02
C SER A 31 19.15 43.05 10.47
N PRO A 32 18.11 43.66 9.83
CA PRO A 32 17.44 43.11 8.64
C PRO A 32 17.81 43.84 7.34
N LEU A 33 17.53 43.20 6.19
CA LEU A 33 17.56 43.84 4.88
C LEU A 33 16.24 43.58 4.13
N THR A 34 15.62 44.68 3.74
CA THR A 34 14.41 44.83 2.95
C THR A 34 14.74 45.00 1.45
N LEU A 35 13.67 44.92 0.64
CA LEU A 35 13.47 45.40 -0.75
C LEU A 35 13.52 44.32 -1.86
N PRO A 36 12.89 44.56 -3.04
CA PRO A 36 11.48 44.91 -3.22
C PRO A 36 10.81 44.14 -4.39
N SER A 37 9.49 44.24 -4.46
CA SER A 37 8.65 43.91 -5.62
C SER A 37 9.02 44.76 -6.84
N SER A 38 9.02 44.20 -8.05
CA SER A 38 8.42 44.81 -9.25
C SER A 38 8.44 43.89 -10.47
N PHE A 39 7.28 43.90 -11.11
CA PHE A 39 6.93 43.35 -12.42
C PHE A 39 7.81 43.91 -13.54
N PHE A 40 8.14 43.07 -14.53
CA PHE A 40 8.27 43.54 -15.92
C PHE A 40 7.67 42.51 -16.88
N LEU A 41 6.59 42.95 -17.52
CA LEU A 41 5.91 42.34 -18.66
C LEU A 41 6.62 42.89 -19.90
N VAL A 42 7.30 42.03 -20.68
CA VAL A 42 7.80 42.40 -22.00
C VAL A 42 6.97 41.65 -23.04
N ARG A 43 6.03 42.39 -23.63
CA ARG A 43 5.44 42.10 -24.94
C ARG A 43 6.54 42.32 -25.99
N ASN A 44 6.68 41.40 -26.92
CA ASN A 44 7.33 41.69 -28.20
C ASN A 44 6.42 41.17 -29.32
N GLU A 45 5.76 42.10 -30.01
CA GLU A 45 5.17 41.85 -31.32
C GLU A 45 6.21 42.22 -32.38
N ALA A 46 6.45 41.32 -33.33
CA ALA A 46 7.01 41.67 -34.63
C ALA A 46 6.43 40.72 -35.69
N SER A 47 5.97 41.32 -36.78
CA SER A 47 5.20 40.76 -37.87
C SER A 47 6.05 40.43 -39.10
N LEU A 48 5.62 39.37 -39.82
CA LEU A 48 5.70 39.09 -41.27
C LEU A 48 7.07 39.10 -42.00
N SER A 49 7.51 37.98 -42.59
CA SER A 49 7.07 37.52 -43.93
C SER A 49 7.80 36.25 -44.42
N SER A 50 7.02 35.37 -45.06
CA SER A 50 7.27 34.31 -46.07
C SER A 50 8.65 33.65 -46.24
N SER A 51 8.69 32.32 -46.09
CA SER A 51 9.26 31.38 -47.08
C SER A 51 8.78 29.96 -46.77
N ILE A 52 8.17 29.31 -47.75
CA ILE A 52 7.47 28.02 -47.66
C ILE A 52 8.45 26.87 -47.93
N THR A 53 8.46 25.86 -47.06
CA THR A 53 8.87 24.48 -47.39
C THR A 53 7.88 23.52 -46.72
N PRO A 54 7.33 22.51 -47.41
CA PRO A 54 6.30 21.65 -46.84
C PRO A 54 6.96 20.63 -45.90
N VAL A 55 6.69 20.76 -44.60
CA VAL A 55 6.99 19.74 -43.61
C VAL A 55 5.86 18.71 -43.67
N GLN A 56 6.21 17.45 -43.95
CA GLN A 56 5.30 16.31 -43.86
C GLN A 56 4.61 16.32 -42.50
N ALA A 57 3.27 16.39 -42.55
CA ALA A 57 2.43 16.23 -41.39
C ALA A 57 2.66 14.82 -40.81
N PHE A 58 3.36 14.76 -39.69
CA PHE A 58 3.26 13.64 -38.78
C PHE A 58 1.84 13.68 -38.22
N THR A 59 1.06 12.67 -38.57
CA THR A 59 -0.19 12.36 -37.87
C THR A 59 0.14 12.23 -36.39
N GLU A 60 -0.26 13.21 -35.58
CA GLU A 60 -0.38 13.04 -34.14
C GLU A 60 -1.35 11.88 -33.91
N GLU A 61 -0.81 10.73 -33.50
CA GLU A 61 -1.62 9.71 -32.87
C GLU A 61 -2.29 10.35 -31.66
N ALA A 62 -3.62 10.41 -31.70
CA ALA A 62 -4.42 10.91 -30.62
C ALA A 62 -4.07 10.10 -29.36
N VAL A 63 -3.33 10.73 -28.44
CA VAL A 63 -3.20 10.25 -27.08
C VAL A 63 -4.61 10.26 -26.50
N ASP A 64 -5.12 9.07 -26.18
CA ASP A 64 -6.46 8.86 -25.65
C ASP A 64 -6.63 9.63 -24.33
N THR A 65 -7.19 10.84 -24.40
CA THR A 65 -7.43 11.75 -23.27
C THR A 65 -8.41 11.18 -22.22
N SER A 66 -9.01 10.01 -22.46
CA SER A 66 -9.91 9.35 -21.53
C SER A 66 -9.21 8.82 -20.27
N ASP A 67 -7.92 8.45 -20.36
CA ASP A 67 -7.17 7.91 -19.21
C ASP A 67 -6.83 8.99 -18.16
N LEU A 68 -6.51 10.21 -18.60
CA LEU A 68 -6.26 11.34 -17.69
C LEU A 68 -7.55 11.78 -16.98
N ALA A 69 -8.68 11.82 -17.69
CA ALA A 69 -9.99 12.12 -17.12
C ALA A 69 -10.49 11.03 -16.14
N SER A 70 -10.18 9.75 -16.41
CA SER A 70 -10.51 8.61 -15.53
C SER A 70 -9.83 8.72 -14.15
N SER A 71 -8.56 9.16 -14.11
CA SER A 71 -7.79 9.32 -12.86
C SER A 71 -8.36 10.39 -11.92
N SER A 72 -8.95 11.46 -12.48
CA SER A 72 -9.40 12.65 -11.74
C SER A 72 -10.59 12.39 -10.80
N SER A 73 -11.39 11.34 -11.07
CA SER A 73 -12.60 11.04 -10.28
C SER A 73 -12.38 10.04 -9.14
N LYS A 74 -11.24 9.32 -9.13
CA LYS A 74 -11.01 8.24 -8.16
C LYS A 74 -10.73 8.81 -6.77
N LEU A 75 -11.28 8.15 -5.76
CA LEU A 75 -10.90 8.29 -4.36
C LEU A 75 -10.68 6.87 -3.83
N VAL A 76 -9.42 6.55 -3.57
CA VAL A 76 -8.99 5.21 -3.17
C VAL A 76 -8.85 5.13 -1.67
N LEU A 77 -9.69 4.33 -1.01
CA LEU A 77 -9.48 3.96 0.40
C LEU A 77 -8.38 2.91 0.48
N VAL A 78 -7.30 3.20 1.23
CA VAL A 78 -6.21 2.26 1.49
C VAL A 78 -6.26 1.81 2.95
N VAL A 79 -6.47 0.51 3.13
CA VAL A 79 -6.43 -0.15 4.45
C VAL A 79 -5.16 -0.97 4.55
N GLY A 80 -4.40 -0.79 5.64
CA GLY A 80 -3.06 -1.39 5.78
C GLY A 80 -1.94 -0.56 5.15
N GLY A 81 -2.17 0.73 4.88
CA GLY A 81 -1.20 1.65 4.26
C GLY A 81 0.13 1.80 5.01
N THR A 82 0.19 1.49 6.30
CA THR A 82 1.45 1.51 7.08
C THR A 82 2.27 0.22 6.98
N GLY A 83 1.74 -0.82 6.32
CA GLY A 83 2.43 -2.08 6.07
C GLY A 83 3.44 -2.01 4.93
N GLY A 84 4.21 -3.08 4.73
CA GLY A 84 5.29 -3.07 3.74
C GLY A 84 4.82 -2.85 2.29
N VAL A 85 3.73 -3.49 1.87
CA VAL A 85 3.11 -3.25 0.54
C VAL A 85 2.36 -1.91 0.55
N GLY A 86 1.60 -1.64 1.61
CA GLY A 86 0.78 -0.44 1.73
C GLY A 86 1.57 0.86 1.62
N GLN A 87 2.80 0.93 2.16
CA GLN A 87 3.63 2.13 2.06
C GLN A 87 4.00 2.45 0.61
N LEU A 88 4.39 1.43 -0.17
CA LEU A 88 4.70 1.59 -1.59
C LEU A 88 3.46 1.94 -2.41
N LEU A 89 2.32 1.35 -2.05
CA LEU A 89 1.04 1.62 -2.69
C LEU A 89 0.66 3.10 -2.51
N VAL A 90 0.64 3.59 -1.27
CA VAL A 90 0.32 5.00 -0.95
C VAL A 90 1.30 5.93 -1.66
N ALA A 91 2.60 5.62 -1.63
CA ALA A 91 3.61 6.40 -2.34
C ALA A 91 3.38 6.46 -3.86
N SER A 92 2.97 5.36 -4.48
CA SER A 92 2.67 5.30 -5.91
C SER A 92 1.40 6.07 -6.25
N LEU A 93 0.34 5.99 -5.42
CA LEU A 93 -0.90 6.75 -5.59
C LEU A 93 -0.64 8.27 -5.52
N LEU A 94 0.13 8.72 -4.52
CA LEU A 94 0.52 10.13 -4.39
C LEU A 94 1.33 10.62 -5.59
N LYS A 95 2.32 9.83 -6.04
CA LYS A 95 3.11 10.16 -7.23
C LYS A 95 2.27 10.30 -8.50
N ARG A 96 1.14 9.59 -8.59
CA ARG A 96 0.19 9.65 -9.71
C ARG A 96 -0.90 10.70 -9.53
N ASN A 97 -0.87 11.48 -8.45
CA ASN A 97 -1.94 12.42 -8.08
C ASN A 97 -3.32 11.76 -7.96
N ILE A 98 -3.37 10.48 -7.57
CA ILE A 98 -4.63 9.78 -7.30
C ILE A 98 -5.02 10.08 -5.86
N ARG A 99 -6.20 10.68 -5.67
CA ARG A 99 -6.70 11.00 -4.33
C ARG A 99 -6.89 9.73 -3.53
N SER A 100 -6.42 9.76 -2.28
CA SER A 100 -6.50 8.59 -1.41
C SER A 100 -6.90 8.97 0.01
N ARG A 101 -7.55 8.01 0.67
CA ARG A 101 -7.93 8.06 2.08
C ARG A 101 -7.30 6.87 2.78
N LEU A 102 -6.61 7.09 3.89
CA LEU A 102 -5.97 6.02 4.67
C LEU A 102 -6.76 5.76 5.94
N LEU A 103 -7.12 4.49 6.16
CA LEU A 103 -7.65 4.04 7.45
C LEU A 103 -6.52 3.51 8.32
N LEU A 104 -6.17 4.25 9.38
CA LEU A 104 -5.06 3.92 10.28
C LEU A 104 -5.49 3.88 11.74
N ARG A 105 -4.84 2.99 12.51
CA ARG A 105 -4.96 2.95 13.97
C ARG A 105 -4.24 4.11 14.67
N ASP A 106 -3.19 4.61 14.03
CA ASP A 106 -2.28 5.62 14.55
C ASP A 106 -2.04 6.67 13.45
N LEU A 107 -2.60 7.87 13.64
CA LEU A 107 -2.57 8.96 12.68
C LEU A 107 -1.17 9.57 12.52
N ASP A 108 -0.37 9.57 13.58
CA ASP A 108 0.99 10.14 13.56
C ASP A 108 1.90 9.35 12.62
N LYS A 109 1.61 8.07 12.41
CA LYS A 109 2.34 7.24 11.44
C LYS A 109 2.15 7.72 10.01
N ALA A 110 1.01 8.30 9.64
CA ALA A 110 0.81 8.84 8.30
C ALA A 110 1.81 9.96 8.02
N THR A 111 1.87 10.96 8.91
CA THR A 111 2.79 12.10 8.77
C THR A 111 4.24 11.67 8.80
N LYS A 112 4.59 10.68 9.65
CA LYS A 112 5.95 10.13 9.70
C LYS A 112 6.34 9.43 8.42
N LEU A 113 5.46 8.60 7.83
CA LEU A 113 5.79 7.77 6.66
C LEU A 113 5.64 8.49 5.32
N PHE A 114 4.69 9.41 5.22
CA PHE A 114 4.31 10.04 3.96
C PHE A 114 4.53 11.55 3.97
N GLY A 115 5.02 12.13 5.07
CA GLY A 115 5.12 13.57 5.25
C GLY A 115 3.77 14.24 5.46
N LYS A 116 3.77 15.57 5.60
CA LYS A 116 2.54 16.35 5.64
C LYS A 116 2.01 16.49 4.21
N GLN A 117 0.87 15.88 3.94
CA GLN A 117 0.15 15.99 2.67
C GLN A 117 -1.00 16.99 2.81
N ASP A 118 -1.44 17.56 1.69
CA ASP A 118 -2.69 18.32 1.66
C ASP A 118 -3.90 17.38 1.74
N GLU A 119 -5.01 17.86 2.33
CA GLU A 119 -6.23 17.04 2.54
C GLU A 119 -6.96 16.68 1.25
N TYR A 120 -6.58 17.29 0.11
CA TYR A 120 -7.13 16.93 -1.19
C TYR A 120 -6.44 15.70 -1.77
N SER A 121 -5.11 15.58 -1.64
CA SER A 121 -4.34 14.42 -2.10
C SER A 121 -4.41 13.22 -1.16
N LEU A 122 -4.29 13.46 0.16
CA LEU A 122 -4.26 12.41 1.17
C LEU A 122 -5.12 12.77 2.38
N GLN A 123 -6.16 12.00 2.61
CA GLN A 123 -6.94 12.05 3.84
C GLN A 123 -6.53 10.91 4.76
N VAL A 124 -6.53 11.15 6.07
CA VAL A 124 -6.24 10.11 7.06
C VAL A 124 -7.39 10.05 8.04
N VAL A 125 -8.03 8.89 8.14
CA VAL A 125 -9.12 8.61 9.06
C VAL A 125 -8.66 7.59 10.09
N LYS A 126 -9.09 7.78 11.34
CA LYS A 126 -8.75 6.86 12.42
C LYS A 126 -9.75 5.70 12.45
N GLY A 127 -9.24 4.48 12.52
CA GLY A 127 -10.07 3.30 12.72
C GLY A 127 -9.25 2.01 12.74
N ASP A 128 -9.86 0.97 13.30
CA ASP A 128 -9.32 -0.38 13.32
C ASP A 128 -10.35 -1.34 12.72
N THR A 129 -10.03 -2.01 11.62
CA THR A 129 -10.95 -2.95 10.98
C THR A 129 -11.35 -4.10 11.90
N ARG A 130 -10.53 -4.42 12.92
CA ARG A 130 -10.85 -5.45 13.92
C ARG A 130 -12.05 -5.07 14.79
N ASN A 131 -12.39 -3.78 14.87
CA ASN A 131 -13.52 -3.26 15.61
C ASN A 131 -14.56 -2.71 14.63
N ALA A 132 -15.71 -3.39 14.49
CA ALA A 132 -16.74 -2.95 13.54
C ALA A 132 -17.26 -1.52 13.83
N GLU A 133 -17.35 -1.14 15.11
CA GLU A 133 -17.80 0.18 15.54
C GLU A 133 -16.86 1.32 15.14
N ASP A 134 -15.59 1.03 14.83
CA ASP A 134 -14.65 2.04 14.33
C ASP A 134 -14.96 2.40 12.86
N LEU A 135 -15.73 1.59 12.13
CA LEU A 135 -15.99 1.73 10.69
C LEU A 135 -17.23 2.58 10.39
N ASP A 136 -17.22 3.82 10.87
CA ASP A 136 -18.28 4.80 10.63
C ASP A 136 -18.54 5.04 9.12
N PRO A 137 -19.80 5.01 8.65
CA PRO A 137 -20.13 5.19 7.23
C PRO A 137 -19.55 6.44 6.55
N SER A 138 -19.37 7.53 7.28
CA SER A 138 -18.81 8.79 6.74
C SER A 138 -17.40 8.60 6.18
N MET A 139 -16.63 7.62 6.69
CA MET A 139 -15.28 7.34 6.18
C MET A 139 -15.27 6.81 4.75
N PHE A 140 -16.41 6.30 4.26
CA PHE A 140 -16.57 5.78 2.90
C PHE A 140 -17.19 6.80 1.95
N GLU A 141 -17.52 8.02 2.41
CA GLU A 141 -18.13 9.05 1.57
C GLU A 141 -17.22 9.41 0.39
N GLY A 142 -17.76 9.31 -0.82
CA GLY A 142 -17.05 9.56 -2.08
C GLY A 142 -16.01 8.50 -2.45
N VAL A 143 -15.76 7.49 -1.62
CA VAL A 143 -14.83 6.40 -1.92
C VAL A 143 -15.39 5.60 -3.10
N THR A 144 -14.58 5.49 -4.16
CA THR A 144 -14.96 4.72 -5.37
C THR A 144 -14.22 3.40 -5.44
N HIS A 145 -13.01 3.32 -4.86
CA HIS A 145 -12.17 2.13 -4.91
C HIS A 145 -11.57 1.86 -3.54
N VAL A 146 -11.36 0.59 -3.22
CA VAL A 146 -10.75 0.16 -1.95
C VAL A 146 -9.59 -0.76 -2.26
N ILE A 147 -8.44 -0.53 -1.63
CA ILE A 147 -7.32 -1.48 -1.62
C ILE A 147 -7.05 -1.89 -0.18
N CYS A 148 -7.25 -3.18 0.11
CA CYS A 148 -7.01 -3.76 1.41
C CYS A 148 -5.71 -4.57 1.36
N THR A 149 -4.68 -4.07 2.04
CA THR A 149 -3.38 -4.74 2.20
C THR A 149 -3.14 -5.17 3.64
N THR A 150 -4.20 -5.39 4.42
CA THR A 150 -4.08 -5.87 5.79
C THR A 150 -3.66 -7.34 5.81
N GLY A 151 -2.95 -7.72 6.85
CA GLY A 151 -2.61 -9.11 7.10
C GLY A 151 -1.54 -9.26 8.15
N THR A 152 -1.55 -10.42 8.81
CA THR A 152 -0.48 -10.79 9.74
C THR A 152 0.77 -11.26 9.01
N THR A 153 1.90 -11.29 9.71
CA THR A 153 3.10 -11.99 9.20
C THR A 153 2.82 -13.48 9.11
N ALA A 154 3.30 -14.18 8.07
CA ALA A 154 3.04 -15.62 7.86
C ALA A 154 3.45 -16.52 9.04
N PHE A 155 4.43 -16.08 9.83
CA PHE A 155 4.88 -16.74 11.05
C PHE A 155 4.68 -15.82 12.26
N PRO A 156 4.52 -16.39 13.48
CA PRO A 156 4.50 -15.63 14.71
C PRO A 156 5.69 -14.68 14.79
N SER A 157 5.41 -13.44 15.14
CA SER A 157 6.42 -12.41 15.32
C SER A 157 6.04 -11.55 16.51
N LYS A 158 6.93 -10.63 16.92
CA LYS A 158 6.62 -9.64 17.97
C LYS A 158 5.40 -8.76 17.65
N ARG A 159 4.90 -8.80 16.42
CA ARG A 159 3.67 -8.10 16.01
C ARG A 159 2.41 -8.87 16.38
N TRP A 160 2.50 -10.17 16.65
CA TRP A 160 1.35 -10.98 17.07
C TRP A 160 1.11 -10.76 18.57
N ASN A 161 -0.14 -10.51 18.93
CA ASN A 161 -0.62 -10.40 20.31
C ASN A 161 -2.10 -10.81 20.36
N GLU A 162 -2.71 -10.76 21.54
CA GLU A 162 -4.12 -11.17 21.77
C GLU A 162 -5.13 -10.42 20.89
N GLU A 163 -4.78 -9.25 20.40
CA GLU A 163 -5.61 -8.46 19.50
C GLU A 163 -5.19 -8.59 18.03
N ASN A 164 -3.95 -8.98 17.73
CA ASN A 164 -3.35 -8.97 16.40
C ASN A 164 -3.02 -10.39 15.94
N THR A 165 -4.02 -11.26 16.00
CA THR A 165 -3.99 -12.65 15.52
C THR A 165 -4.44 -12.73 14.05
N PRO A 166 -4.10 -13.82 13.34
CA PRO A 166 -4.61 -14.04 11.99
C PRO A 166 -6.14 -14.03 11.91
N GLU A 167 -6.83 -14.59 12.91
CA GLU A 167 -8.29 -14.56 12.97
C GLU A 167 -8.84 -13.13 13.01
N LYS A 168 -8.34 -12.30 13.94
CA LYS A 168 -8.81 -10.92 14.10
C LYS A 168 -8.49 -10.06 12.88
N VAL A 169 -7.31 -10.24 12.27
CA VAL A 169 -6.82 -9.37 11.19
C VAL A 169 -7.24 -9.86 9.82
N ASP A 170 -6.91 -11.11 9.48
CA ASP A 170 -7.07 -11.68 8.14
C ASP A 170 -8.53 -12.14 7.88
N TRP A 171 -9.29 -12.46 8.93
CA TRP A 171 -10.70 -12.82 8.83
C TRP A 171 -11.64 -11.71 9.33
N GLU A 172 -11.71 -11.46 10.64
CA GLU A 172 -12.70 -10.54 11.22
C GLU A 172 -12.53 -9.11 10.69
N GLY A 173 -11.28 -8.64 10.60
CA GLY A 173 -10.98 -7.33 10.05
C GLY A 173 -11.43 -7.16 8.60
N VAL A 174 -11.18 -8.17 7.76
CA VAL A 174 -11.65 -8.16 6.37
C VAL A 174 -13.18 -8.20 6.32
N LYS A 175 -13.80 -9.12 7.07
CA LYS A 175 -15.27 -9.23 7.16
C LYS A 175 -15.92 -7.91 7.54
N ASN A 176 -15.44 -7.27 8.61
CA ASN A 176 -15.97 -5.99 9.09
C ASN A 176 -15.82 -4.89 8.04
N LEU A 177 -14.64 -4.78 7.42
CA LEU A 177 -14.41 -3.82 6.34
C LEU A 177 -15.42 -4.04 5.21
N ILE A 178 -15.50 -5.26 4.67
CA ILE A 178 -16.39 -5.58 3.55
C ILE A 178 -17.85 -5.34 3.90
N SER A 179 -18.26 -5.64 5.13
CA SER A 179 -19.64 -5.41 5.60
C SER A 179 -20.01 -3.92 5.69
N ALA A 180 -19.03 -3.05 5.94
CA ALA A 180 -19.23 -1.61 6.06
C ALA A 180 -19.13 -0.86 4.72
N LEU A 181 -18.62 -1.50 3.66
CA LEU A 181 -18.46 -0.85 2.35
C LEU A 181 -19.81 -0.58 1.69
N PRO A 182 -20.04 0.63 1.17
CA PRO A 182 -21.25 0.94 0.43
C PRO A 182 -21.25 0.28 -0.96
N SER A 183 -22.43 0.01 -1.50
CA SER A 183 -22.61 -0.55 -2.84
C SER A 183 -22.12 0.38 -3.98
N SER A 184 -21.82 1.65 -3.67
CA SER A 184 -21.24 2.61 -4.60
C SER A 184 -19.77 2.34 -4.94
N VAL A 185 -19.09 1.45 -4.20
CA VAL A 185 -17.71 1.06 -4.48
C VAL A 185 -17.65 0.32 -5.82
N LYS A 186 -16.85 0.85 -6.74
CA LYS A 186 -16.65 0.33 -8.09
C LYS A 186 -15.64 -0.82 -8.17
N ARG A 187 -14.71 -0.89 -7.21
CA ARG A 187 -13.73 -1.98 -7.11
C ARG A 187 -13.15 -2.12 -5.70
N VAL A 188 -13.07 -3.35 -5.21
CA VAL A 188 -12.29 -3.76 -4.03
C VAL A 188 -11.12 -4.62 -4.48
N VAL A 189 -9.89 -4.22 -4.18
CA VAL A 189 -8.70 -5.03 -4.38
C VAL A 189 -8.22 -5.56 -3.04
N LEU A 190 -8.21 -6.89 -2.87
CA LEU A 190 -7.77 -7.55 -1.64
C LEU A 190 -6.42 -8.25 -1.86
N VAL A 191 -5.42 -7.92 -1.04
CA VAL A 191 -4.15 -8.64 -0.99
C VAL A 191 -4.25 -9.82 -0.02
N SER A 192 -4.22 -11.02 -0.58
CA SER A 192 -4.29 -12.29 0.14
C SER A 192 -2.92 -12.97 0.16
N SER A 193 -2.83 -14.26 -0.19
CA SER A 193 -1.59 -15.05 -0.27
C SER A 193 -1.78 -16.19 -1.25
N VAL A 194 -0.71 -16.63 -1.92
CA VAL A 194 -0.73 -17.93 -2.62
C VAL A 194 -1.00 -19.08 -1.64
N GLY A 195 -1.67 -20.12 -2.13
CA GLY A 195 -1.90 -21.38 -1.41
C GLY A 195 -3.11 -21.41 -0.49
N VAL A 196 -3.93 -20.35 -0.46
CA VAL A 196 -5.13 -20.28 0.39
C VAL A 196 -6.18 -21.35 0.04
N THR A 197 -6.26 -21.79 -1.21
CA THR A 197 -7.16 -22.89 -1.65
C THR A 197 -6.61 -24.27 -1.32
N LYS A 198 -5.33 -24.37 -0.96
CA LYS A 198 -4.63 -25.62 -0.65
C LYS A 198 -4.26 -25.73 0.83
N SER A 199 -4.91 -24.94 1.70
CA SER A 199 -4.56 -24.82 3.12
C SER A 199 -4.57 -26.12 3.93
N ASN A 200 -5.19 -27.19 3.39
CA ASN A 200 -5.22 -28.53 3.97
C ASN A 200 -4.33 -29.57 3.24
N GLU A 201 -3.67 -29.20 2.14
CA GLU A 201 -2.80 -30.08 1.35
C GLU A 201 -1.32 -29.92 1.79
N LEU A 202 -0.53 -30.98 1.71
CA LEU A 202 0.92 -30.87 1.93
C LEU A 202 1.59 -30.19 0.70
N PRO A 203 2.59 -29.31 0.88
CA PRO A 203 3.22 -28.85 2.13
C PRO A 203 2.52 -27.62 2.77
N TRP A 204 1.42 -27.12 2.20
CA TRP A 204 0.73 -25.91 2.64
C TRP A 204 0.11 -26.04 4.03
N SER A 205 -0.31 -27.22 4.45
CA SER A 205 -0.75 -27.49 5.82
C SER A 205 0.34 -27.23 6.86
N ILE A 206 1.62 -27.46 6.52
CA ILE A 206 2.78 -27.12 7.36
C ILE A 206 2.99 -25.61 7.39
N MET A 207 2.78 -24.92 6.27
CA MET A 207 2.86 -23.46 6.20
C MET A 207 1.66 -22.75 6.84
N ASN A 208 0.52 -23.44 6.96
CA ASN A 208 -0.70 -23.00 7.63
C ASN A 208 -0.74 -23.39 9.12
N LEU A 209 0.40 -23.77 9.72
CA LEU A 209 0.47 -24.21 11.12
C LEU A 209 -0.12 -23.18 12.11
N PHE A 210 -0.19 -21.91 11.72
CA PHE A 210 -0.75 -20.82 12.53
C PHE A 210 -2.08 -20.25 11.97
N GLY A 211 -2.74 -20.96 11.04
CA GLY A 211 -4.07 -20.61 10.53
C GLY A 211 -4.13 -19.42 9.56
N VAL A 212 -3.02 -18.78 9.23
CA VAL A 212 -2.98 -17.56 8.38
C VAL A 212 -3.65 -17.80 7.02
N LEU A 213 -3.35 -18.92 6.34
CA LEU A 213 -3.94 -19.21 5.03
C LEU A 213 -5.44 -19.52 5.14
N LYS A 214 -5.85 -20.19 6.23
CA LYS A 214 -7.27 -20.43 6.54
C LYS A 214 -8.04 -19.12 6.67
N TYR A 215 -7.57 -18.19 7.51
CA TYR A 215 -8.29 -16.93 7.75
C TYR A 215 -8.27 -16.00 6.55
N LYS A 216 -7.16 -15.95 5.79
CA LYS A 216 -7.13 -15.26 4.50
C LYS A 216 -8.14 -15.83 3.50
N LYS A 217 -8.27 -17.16 3.42
CA LYS A 217 -9.29 -17.81 2.58
C LYS A 217 -10.70 -17.42 2.99
N MET A 218 -10.99 -17.42 4.29
CA MET A 218 -12.30 -16.99 4.80
C MET A 218 -12.59 -15.53 4.40
N GLY A 219 -11.60 -14.63 4.52
CA GLY A 219 -11.73 -13.24 4.08
C GLY A 219 -11.98 -13.11 2.57
N GLU A 220 -11.31 -13.92 1.74
CA GLU A 220 -11.60 -13.98 0.31
C GLU A 220 -13.02 -14.45 0.02
N ASP A 221 -13.49 -15.50 0.69
CA ASP A 221 -14.82 -16.06 0.46
C ASP A 221 -15.91 -15.07 0.84
N PHE A 222 -15.75 -14.37 1.96
CA PHE A 222 -16.70 -13.33 2.35
C PHE A 222 -16.73 -12.15 1.36
N LEU A 223 -15.57 -11.75 0.81
CA LEU A 223 -15.54 -10.76 -0.27
C LEU A 223 -16.25 -11.27 -1.53
N ARG A 224 -16.04 -12.53 -1.91
CA ARG A 224 -16.71 -13.15 -3.06
C ARG A 224 -18.23 -13.18 -2.90
N ASP A 225 -18.70 -13.48 -1.71
CA ASP A 225 -20.11 -13.61 -1.39
C ASP A 225 -20.81 -12.24 -1.16
N SER A 226 -20.04 -11.15 -1.03
CA SER A 226 -20.57 -9.80 -0.74
C SER A 226 -21.34 -9.15 -1.90
N GLY A 227 -21.13 -9.62 -3.14
CA GLY A 227 -21.65 -8.99 -4.35
C GLY A 227 -20.91 -7.71 -4.79
N LEU A 228 -19.91 -7.25 -4.03
CA LEU A 228 -19.08 -6.10 -4.42
C LEU A 228 -18.17 -6.47 -5.61
N PRO A 229 -17.93 -5.54 -6.56
CA PRO A 229 -16.92 -5.76 -7.60
C PRO A 229 -15.54 -5.90 -6.97
N PHE A 230 -14.84 -7.03 -7.20
CA PHE A 230 -13.55 -7.28 -6.55
C PHE A 230 -12.46 -7.81 -7.50
N THR A 231 -11.21 -7.68 -7.07
CA THR A 231 -10.07 -8.43 -7.59
C THR A 231 -9.21 -8.89 -6.41
N ILE A 232 -8.80 -10.16 -6.39
CA ILE A 232 -7.94 -10.69 -5.34
C ILE A 232 -6.53 -10.89 -5.89
N ILE A 233 -5.53 -10.35 -5.19
CA ILE A 233 -4.12 -10.54 -5.51
C ILE A 233 -3.51 -11.47 -4.46
N ARG A 234 -2.99 -12.61 -4.90
CA ARG A 234 -2.35 -13.65 -4.08
C ARG A 234 -0.84 -13.61 -4.30
N PRO A 235 -0.09 -12.78 -3.55
CA PRO A 235 1.34 -12.72 -3.70
C PRO A 235 2.02 -14.01 -3.22
N GLY A 236 3.14 -14.36 -3.86
CA GLY A 236 4.15 -15.25 -3.29
C GLY A 236 4.80 -14.68 -2.03
N ARG A 237 5.89 -15.29 -1.58
CA ARG A 237 6.68 -14.80 -0.44
C ARG A 237 7.19 -13.38 -0.73
N LEU A 238 6.76 -12.41 0.07
CA LEU A 238 7.10 -11.00 -0.12
C LEU A 238 8.59 -10.71 0.12
N THR A 239 9.27 -10.20 -0.90
CA THR A 239 10.68 -9.78 -0.88
C THR A 239 10.83 -8.26 -0.84
N ASP A 240 12.09 -7.80 -0.79
CA ASP A 240 12.54 -6.42 -0.60
C ASP A 240 12.24 -5.90 0.81
N GLY A 241 13.30 -5.37 1.45
CA GLY A 241 13.48 -5.29 2.90
C GLY A 241 12.36 -4.61 3.70
N PRO A 242 12.41 -4.69 5.05
CA PRO A 242 11.49 -3.92 5.87
C PRO A 242 11.67 -2.42 5.55
N TYR A 243 10.61 -1.75 5.13
CA TYR A 243 10.66 -0.31 4.95
C TYR A 243 10.66 0.37 6.32
N THR A 244 11.87 0.74 6.75
CA THR A 244 12.12 1.68 7.85
C THR A 244 12.41 3.09 7.34
N SER A 245 12.44 3.27 6.01
CA SER A 245 12.64 4.58 5.40
C SER A 245 11.33 5.36 5.38
N TYR A 246 11.39 6.58 5.90
CA TYR A 246 10.28 7.53 5.98
C TYR A 246 10.25 8.50 4.80
N ASP A 247 11.18 8.37 3.86
CA ASP A 247 11.25 9.22 2.66
C ASP A 247 10.63 8.50 1.45
N LEU A 248 9.57 9.09 0.89
CA LEU A 248 8.82 8.58 -0.26
C LEU A 248 9.72 8.30 -1.47
N ASN A 249 10.68 9.19 -1.72
CA ASN A 249 11.60 9.06 -2.83
C ASN A 249 12.56 7.90 -2.63
N THR A 250 13.04 7.71 -1.40
CA THR A 250 13.86 6.55 -1.01
C THR A 250 13.06 5.26 -1.08
N LEU A 251 11.78 5.23 -0.67
CA LEU A 251 10.93 4.03 -0.81
C LEU A 251 10.80 3.58 -2.27
N LEU A 252 10.64 4.54 -3.19
CA LEU A 252 10.50 4.27 -4.62
C LEU A 252 11.83 4.00 -5.32
N LYS A 253 12.97 4.47 -4.78
CA LYS A 253 14.31 4.25 -5.36
C LYS A 253 15.02 3.00 -4.80
N ALA A 254 14.80 2.66 -3.53
CA ALA A 254 15.44 1.53 -2.85
C ALA A 254 14.98 0.16 -3.36
N THR A 255 14.06 0.13 -4.31
CA THR A 255 13.41 -1.05 -4.89
C THR A 255 14.04 -1.51 -6.21
N ALA A 256 15.24 -1.02 -6.54
CA ALA A 256 15.96 -1.40 -7.74
C ALA A 256 16.63 -2.80 -7.64
N GLY A 257 15.83 -3.86 -7.50
CA GLY A 257 16.30 -5.24 -7.62
C GLY A 257 16.31 -5.76 -9.06
N GLU A 258 17.03 -6.86 -9.32
CA GLU A 258 17.12 -7.56 -10.62
C GLU A 258 15.91 -8.48 -10.94
N ARG A 259 14.99 -8.66 -9.98
CA ARG A 259 13.84 -9.57 -10.10
C ARG A 259 12.54 -8.81 -10.23
N ARG A 260 12.31 -8.14 -11.37
CA ARG A 260 11.10 -7.35 -11.60
C ARG A 260 10.14 -7.95 -12.61
N ALA A 261 10.60 -8.84 -13.48
CA ALA A 261 9.75 -9.60 -14.38
C ALA A 261 8.64 -10.31 -13.59
N VAL A 262 7.41 -10.24 -14.09
CA VAL A 262 6.22 -10.69 -13.36
C VAL A 262 5.66 -11.95 -14.00
N VAL A 263 5.30 -12.93 -13.17
CA VAL A 263 4.56 -14.11 -13.58
C VAL A 263 3.23 -14.09 -12.85
N ILE A 264 2.13 -14.09 -13.61
CA ILE A 264 0.76 -14.16 -13.08
C ILE A 264 0.14 -15.51 -13.43
N GLY A 265 -0.61 -16.08 -12.49
CA GLY A 265 -1.32 -17.35 -12.65
C GLY A 265 -2.64 -17.35 -11.90
N GLN A 266 -3.39 -18.44 -12.03
CA GLN A 266 -4.63 -18.69 -11.29
C GLN A 266 -4.69 -20.14 -10.79
N GLY A 267 -5.44 -20.36 -9.71
CA GLY A 267 -5.72 -21.68 -9.14
C GLY A 267 -4.69 -22.16 -8.10
N ASP A 268 -3.96 -21.23 -7.46
CA ASP A 268 -2.84 -21.49 -6.55
C ASP A 268 -1.81 -22.47 -7.14
N LYS A 269 -1.52 -22.33 -8.44
CA LYS A 269 -0.53 -23.15 -9.16
C LYS A 269 0.87 -22.58 -9.02
N LEU A 270 0.99 -21.28 -8.73
CA LEU A 270 2.28 -20.60 -8.59
C LEU A 270 2.80 -20.64 -7.15
N VAL A 271 4.08 -20.97 -7.02
CA VAL A 271 4.85 -20.89 -5.76
C VAL A 271 6.13 -20.14 -6.03
N GLY A 272 6.43 -19.15 -5.21
CA GLY A 272 7.62 -18.34 -5.40
C GLY A 272 7.63 -17.10 -4.53
N GLU A 273 8.44 -16.15 -4.95
CA GLU A 273 8.68 -14.88 -4.29
C GLU A 273 8.18 -13.75 -5.15
N VAL A 274 7.78 -12.64 -4.53
CA VAL A 274 7.35 -11.44 -5.24
C VAL A 274 7.81 -10.19 -4.52
N SER A 275 8.28 -9.21 -5.28
CA SER A 275 8.62 -7.90 -4.75
C SER A 275 7.37 -7.21 -4.21
N ARG A 276 7.46 -6.58 -3.03
CA ARG A 276 6.37 -5.74 -2.50
C ARG A 276 5.96 -4.64 -3.47
N LEU A 277 6.90 -4.13 -4.27
CA LEU A 277 6.62 -3.10 -5.28
C LEU A 277 5.75 -3.65 -6.40
N VAL A 278 6.07 -4.86 -6.89
CA VAL A 278 5.26 -5.55 -7.91
C VAL A 278 3.83 -5.78 -7.41
N VAL A 279 3.66 -6.18 -6.15
CA VAL A 279 2.32 -6.38 -5.56
C VAL A 279 1.56 -5.06 -5.45
N ALA A 280 2.20 -4.00 -4.97
CA ALA A 280 1.58 -2.68 -4.88
C ALA A 280 1.13 -2.19 -6.26
N GLU A 281 1.98 -2.36 -7.28
CA GLU A 281 1.65 -1.98 -8.64
C GLU A 281 0.51 -2.80 -9.23
N ALA A 282 0.54 -4.12 -9.07
CA ALA A 282 -0.55 -5.00 -9.51
C ALA A 282 -1.90 -4.57 -8.91
N CYS A 283 -1.91 -4.12 -7.66
CA CYS A 283 -3.14 -3.65 -7.00
C CYS A 283 -3.68 -2.36 -7.63
N ILE A 284 -2.79 -1.42 -8.00
CA ILE A 284 -3.19 -0.17 -8.67
C ILE A 284 -3.75 -0.47 -10.06
N GLN A 285 -3.06 -1.31 -10.82
CA GLN A 285 -3.46 -1.68 -12.17
C GLN A 285 -4.80 -2.43 -12.18
N ALA A 286 -5.04 -3.29 -11.19
CA ALA A 286 -6.30 -4.00 -11.02
C ALA A 286 -7.51 -3.09 -10.71
N LEU A 287 -7.31 -1.81 -10.35
CA LEU A 287 -8.42 -0.86 -10.21
C LEU A 287 -9.10 -0.60 -11.55
N ASP A 288 -8.33 -0.59 -12.64
CA ASP A 288 -8.75 -0.10 -13.96
C ASP A 288 -8.89 -1.20 -15.01
N ILE A 289 -8.24 -2.35 -14.81
CA ILE A 289 -8.35 -3.47 -15.75
C ILE A 289 -9.66 -4.21 -15.50
N GLU A 290 -10.71 -3.85 -16.24
CA GLU A 290 -12.08 -4.34 -16.02
C GLU A 290 -12.22 -5.86 -15.91
N PHE A 291 -11.60 -6.62 -16.82
CA PHE A 291 -11.72 -8.09 -16.84
C PHE A 291 -11.09 -8.80 -15.64
N THR A 292 -10.34 -8.08 -14.79
CA THR A 292 -9.85 -8.63 -13.51
C THR A 292 -10.94 -8.71 -12.44
N GLN A 293 -12.13 -8.15 -12.69
CA GLN A 293 -13.27 -8.22 -11.79
C GLN A 293 -13.73 -9.66 -11.57
N GLY A 294 -14.03 -10.02 -10.33
CA GLY A 294 -14.46 -11.35 -9.91
C GLY A 294 -13.35 -12.39 -9.83
N LYS A 295 -12.11 -12.01 -10.17
CA LYS A 295 -10.99 -12.96 -10.35
C LYS A 295 -9.97 -12.86 -9.22
N ALA A 296 -9.26 -13.97 -8.99
CA ALA A 296 -8.07 -14.03 -8.14
C ALA A 296 -6.85 -14.35 -8.99
N TYR A 297 -5.73 -13.72 -8.69
CA TYR A 297 -4.48 -13.87 -9.42
C TYR A 297 -3.32 -14.14 -8.47
N GLU A 298 -2.56 -15.21 -8.70
CA GLU A 298 -1.27 -15.41 -8.07
C GLU A 298 -0.20 -14.56 -8.75
N ILE A 299 0.70 -13.96 -7.99
CA ILE A 299 1.77 -13.11 -8.53
C ILE A 299 3.12 -13.46 -7.92
N ASN A 300 4.09 -13.73 -8.81
CA ASN A 300 5.50 -13.93 -8.50
C ASN A 300 6.40 -12.98 -9.30
N SER A 301 7.61 -12.75 -8.79
CA SER A 301 8.69 -12.04 -9.46
C SER A 301 9.83 -13.00 -9.85
N VAL A 302 10.28 -12.90 -11.09
CA VAL A 302 11.42 -13.63 -11.67
C VAL A 302 12.52 -12.66 -12.11
N LYS A 303 13.71 -13.17 -12.40
CA LYS A 303 14.82 -12.34 -12.89
C LYS A 303 14.44 -11.73 -14.23
N GLY A 304 14.74 -10.44 -14.41
CA GLY A 304 14.46 -9.69 -15.63
C GLY A 304 13.72 -8.37 -15.34
N ASP A 305 13.55 -7.60 -16.39
CA ASP A 305 12.81 -6.34 -16.34
C ASP A 305 11.31 -6.61 -16.16
N GLY A 306 10.69 -5.78 -15.34
CA GLY A 306 9.27 -5.86 -15.04
C GLY A 306 8.45 -4.89 -15.87
N PRO A 307 7.11 -5.02 -15.82
CA PRO A 307 6.19 -4.11 -16.52
C PRO A 307 6.27 -2.67 -16.02
N GLY A 308 7.01 -2.40 -14.93
CA GLY A 308 7.04 -1.08 -14.31
C GLY A 308 5.61 -0.64 -14.00
N SER A 309 5.26 0.58 -14.41
CA SER A 309 3.91 1.12 -14.31
C SER A 309 3.13 1.10 -15.63
N ASP A 310 3.59 0.34 -16.64
CA ASP A 310 2.98 0.27 -17.97
C ASP A 310 1.64 -0.47 -17.94
N PRO A 311 0.49 0.21 -18.15
CA PRO A 311 -0.82 -0.42 -18.05
C PRO A 311 -1.06 -1.53 -19.08
N GLN A 312 -0.48 -1.41 -20.27
CA GLN A 312 -0.67 -2.38 -21.35
C GLN A 312 0.06 -3.68 -21.04
N GLN A 313 1.30 -3.60 -20.53
CA GLN A 313 2.04 -4.79 -20.09
C GLN A 313 1.34 -5.49 -18.93
N TRP A 314 0.79 -4.74 -17.96
CA TRP A 314 0.00 -5.32 -16.88
C TRP A 314 -1.29 -5.99 -17.39
N ARG A 315 -1.98 -5.36 -18.35
CA ARG A 315 -3.16 -5.95 -19.01
C ARG A 315 -2.81 -7.28 -19.67
N GLU A 316 -1.71 -7.35 -20.41
CA GLU A 316 -1.26 -8.57 -21.06
C GLU A 316 -0.91 -9.67 -20.05
N LEU A 317 -0.22 -9.32 -18.96
CA LEU A 317 0.11 -10.26 -17.88
C LEU A 317 -1.12 -10.84 -17.21
N PHE A 318 -2.13 -10.01 -16.87
CA PHE A 318 -3.38 -10.50 -16.29
C PHE A 318 -4.15 -11.38 -17.28
N LYS A 319 -4.23 -10.97 -18.57
CA LYS A 319 -4.94 -11.73 -19.60
C LYS A 319 -4.28 -13.09 -19.86
N ALA A 320 -2.95 -13.16 -19.87
CA ALA A 320 -2.20 -14.39 -20.07
C ALA A 320 -2.42 -15.42 -18.94
N ALA A 321 -2.83 -14.98 -17.75
CA ALA A 321 -3.14 -15.87 -16.64
C ALA A 321 -4.49 -16.60 -16.81
N GLU A 322 -5.41 -16.07 -17.62
CA GLU A 322 -6.72 -16.69 -17.88
C GLU A 322 -6.62 -17.90 -18.83
N SER A 323 -5.53 -18.00 -19.58
CA SER A 323 -5.34 -19.01 -20.64
C SER A 323 -4.59 -20.26 -20.15
N LYS A 324 -4.43 -20.47 -18.84
CA LYS A 324 -3.57 -21.50 -18.22
C LYS A 324 -4.24 -22.30 -17.10
#